data_AF-A0AAW0FRW7-F1
#
_entry.id   AF-A0AAW0FRW7-F1
#
_cell.length_a   1.000
_cell.length_b   1.000
_cell.length_c   1.000
_cell.angle_alpha   90.00
_cell.angle_beta   90.00
_cell.angle_gamma   90.00
#
_symmetry.space_group_name_H-M   'P 1'
#
loop_
_entity.id
_entity.type
_entity.pdbx_description
1 polymer ?
#
loop_
_entity_poly.entity_id
_entity_poly.type
_entity_poly.pdbx_seq_one_letter_code
_entity_poly.pdbx_strand_id
1 'polypeptide(L)'
;MSTTTVRTRTRTSSTEAVAGSQTGGNGRGGRGRGRGRGGDRGRGRGRGRGEEPRFPGPAHHLTPNPEVQPPSHTGTATTRQPKPRLTHFLALPIGHHAGLRRRISAFTDALLRTDPAIPGLDETIVINPRRLHLTLGVMSLDLDGTTSHGTRPKTLDTAAQLLNELKPQVMKMLAGEKLRIGLKRIDIMKPERGDLEKAHILWTGPAQEGEDAKRLRDVSSKFTCPYNNFPGNVLIAAEHRFCSQGVSESGTGGG
;
A
#
# COMPACT_ATOMS: atom_id res chain seq x y z
N MET A 1 23.73 31.02 -42.34
CA MET A 1 24.04 31.16 -40.91
C MET A 1 23.12 32.22 -40.34
N SER A 2 22.00 31.82 -39.74
CA SER A 2 20.92 32.74 -39.34
C SER A 2 20.88 32.82 -37.81
N THR A 3 21.21 33.99 -37.29
CA THR A 3 21.22 34.32 -35.86
C THR A 3 19.83 34.76 -35.42
N THR A 4 19.18 33.93 -34.60
CA THR A 4 17.88 34.23 -34.01
C THR A 4 18.08 34.78 -32.59
N THR A 5 17.87 36.08 -32.41
CA THR A 5 17.89 36.77 -31.11
C THR A 5 16.53 36.64 -30.41
N VAL A 6 16.48 36.00 -29.25
CA VAL A 6 15.28 35.90 -28.41
C VAL A 6 15.34 36.94 -27.30
N ARG A 7 14.37 37.87 -27.29
CA ARG A 7 14.18 38.89 -26.24
C ARG A 7 13.43 38.29 -25.04
N THR A 8 14.03 38.39 -23.86
CA THR A 8 13.43 38.08 -22.55
C THR A 8 12.52 39.23 -22.12
N ARG A 9 11.25 38.94 -21.78
CA ARG A 9 10.34 39.88 -21.11
C ARG A 9 10.31 39.58 -19.61
N THR A 10 10.76 40.55 -18.82
CA THR A 10 10.60 40.62 -17.36
C THR A 10 9.14 40.96 -17.06
N ARG A 11 8.46 40.15 -16.24
CA ARG A 11 7.11 40.47 -15.75
C ARG A 11 7.15 40.53 -14.22
N THR A 12 7.11 41.76 -13.72
CA THR A 12 6.83 42.12 -12.32
C THR A 12 5.32 42.29 -12.14
N SER A 13 4.76 41.66 -11.11
CA SER A 13 3.47 42.03 -10.50
C SER A 13 3.48 41.49 -9.07
N SER A 14 3.71 42.34 -8.07
CA SER A 14 2.70 43.14 -7.32
C SER A 14 2.04 42.31 -6.22
N THR A 15 2.44 42.63 -5.00
CA THR A 15 1.89 42.25 -3.70
C THR A 15 0.57 42.96 -3.43
N GLU A 16 -0.48 42.23 -3.05
CA GLU A 16 -1.62 42.80 -2.32
C GLU A 16 -1.92 41.93 -1.10
N ALA A 17 -1.93 42.60 0.05
CA ALA A 17 -2.35 42.08 1.33
C ALA A 17 -3.88 42.20 1.43
N VAL A 18 -4.55 41.12 1.83
CA VAL A 18 -5.96 41.18 2.26
C VAL A 18 -6.04 40.69 3.69
N ALA A 19 -6.46 41.62 4.54
CA ALA A 19 -6.76 41.43 5.95
C ALA A 19 -8.15 40.80 6.14
N GLY A 20 -8.25 39.96 7.17
CA GLY A 20 -9.39 39.86 8.09
C GLY A 20 -10.70 39.25 7.58
N SER A 21 -11.10 38.13 8.18
CA SER A 21 -12.42 38.04 8.85
C SER A 21 -12.49 36.79 9.73
N GLN A 22 -12.66 37.01 11.04
CA GLN A 22 -13.04 36.00 12.02
C GLN A 22 -14.56 36.03 12.18
N THR A 23 -15.21 34.91 11.91
CA THR A 23 -16.56 34.56 12.37
C THR A 23 -16.51 33.04 12.60
N GLY A 24 -16.65 32.48 13.79
CA GLY A 24 -17.78 32.63 14.71
C GLY A 24 -18.87 31.63 14.30
N GLY A 25 -18.98 30.49 14.97
CA GLY A 25 -19.98 29.46 14.61
C GLY A 25 -19.93 28.20 15.46
N ASN A 26 -20.39 28.31 16.71
CA ASN A 26 -20.76 27.16 17.54
C ASN A 26 -21.96 26.43 16.94
N GLY A 27 -21.80 25.17 16.53
CA GLY A 27 -22.88 24.30 16.04
C GLY A 27 -22.95 22.97 16.79
N ARG A 28 -23.69 22.96 17.90
CA ARG A 28 -24.18 21.75 18.58
C ARG A 28 -25.37 21.18 17.79
N GLY A 29 -25.34 19.87 17.51
CA GLY A 29 -26.47 19.10 16.98
C GLY A 29 -25.93 17.97 16.09
N GLY A 30 -26.35 16.72 16.14
CA GLY A 30 -27.52 16.10 16.75
C GLY A 30 -27.29 14.60 16.83
N ARG A 31 -27.96 13.98 17.80
CA ARG A 31 -27.98 12.54 18.04
C ARG A 31 -28.87 11.87 16.99
N GLY A 32 -28.31 10.99 16.17
CA GLY A 32 -29.07 10.12 15.26
C GLY A 32 -28.83 8.65 15.60
N ARG A 33 -29.69 8.06 16.45
CA ARG A 33 -29.75 6.61 16.69
C ARG A 33 -30.49 5.95 15.52
N GLY A 34 -29.76 5.43 14.54
CA GLY A 34 -30.30 4.58 13.49
C GLY A 34 -30.25 3.11 13.90
N ARG A 35 -31.39 2.56 14.34
CA ARG A 35 -31.62 1.12 14.49
C ARG A 35 -31.92 0.53 13.11
N GLY A 36 -30.95 -0.14 12.49
CA GLY A 36 -31.14 -0.94 11.28
C GLY A 36 -31.25 -2.43 11.62
N ARG A 37 -32.45 -2.98 11.45
CA ARG A 37 -32.78 -4.41 11.51
C ARG A 37 -32.62 -5.03 10.12
N GLY A 38 -32.25 -6.32 10.08
CA GLY A 38 -32.36 -7.19 8.91
C GLY A 38 -31.01 -7.42 8.19
N GLY A 39 -30.66 -8.59 7.70
CA GLY A 39 -31.39 -9.84 7.62
C GLY A 39 -30.47 -11.00 7.23
N ASP A 40 -30.94 -12.19 7.57
CA ASP A 40 -30.83 -13.46 6.84
C ASP A 40 -29.54 -13.87 6.12
N ARG A 41 -28.89 -14.87 6.73
CA ARG A 41 -28.77 -16.24 6.21
C ARG A 41 -28.66 -16.37 4.68
N GLY A 42 -27.44 -16.62 4.21
CA GLY A 42 -27.17 -17.12 2.86
C GLY A 42 -26.01 -18.09 2.82
N ARG A 43 -26.17 -19.29 3.41
CA ARG A 43 -25.25 -20.43 3.19
C ARG A 43 -25.49 -21.01 1.79
N GLY A 44 -24.86 -20.44 0.78
CA GLY A 44 -24.82 -20.99 -0.57
C GLY A 44 -23.58 -21.87 -0.78
N ARG A 45 -23.66 -23.17 -0.44
CA ARG A 45 -22.70 -24.18 -0.91
C ARG A 45 -23.07 -24.60 -2.33
N GLY A 46 -22.58 -23.86 -3.33
CA GLY A 46 -22.66 -24.27 -4.74
C GLY A 46 -21.43 -25.06 -5.16
N ARG A 47 -21.47 -26.39 -5.01
CA ARG A 47 -20.55 -27.31 -5.71
C ARG A 47 -21.04 -27.50 -7.14
N GLY A 48 -20.65 -26.60 -8.04
CA GLY A 48 -20.78 -26.82 -9.48
C GLY A 48 -19.60 -27.65 -9.99
N ARG A 49 -19.72 -28.98 -9.97
CA ARG A 49 -18.94 -29.88 -10.82
C ARG A 49 -19.46 -29.67 -12.24
N GLY A 50 -18.77 -28.87 -13.04
CA GLY A 50 -18.92 -28.92 -14.49
C GLY A 50 -18.35 -30.25 -14.97
N GLU A 51 -19.23 -31.13 -15.42
CA GLU A 51 -18.89 -32.27 -16.28
C GLU A 51 -18.31 -31.72 -17.59
N GLU A 52 -17.05 -32.03 -17.87
CA GLU A 52 -16.54 -31.96 -19.24
C GLU A 52 -17.16 -33.10 -20.07
N PRO A 53 -17.60 -32.83 -21.31
CA PRO A 53 -18.00 -33.87 -22.24
C PRO A 53 -16.77 -34.70 -22.63
N ARG A 54 -16.74 -35.96 -22.18
CA ARG A 54 -15.77 -36.95 -22.67
C ARG A 54 -16.13 -37.35 -24.09
N PHE A 55 -15.21 -37.10 -25.02
CA PHE A 55 -15.22 -37.68 -26.36
C PHE A 55 -15.12 -39.21 -26.30
N PRO A 56 -15.89 -39.97 -27.10
CA PRO A 56 -15.75 -41.42 -27.19
C PRO A 56 -14.52 -41.79 -28.02
N GLY A 57 -13.50 -42.34 -27.35
CA GLY A 57 -12.33 -42.98 -27.97
C GLY A 57 -12.50 -44.50 -28.07
N PRO A 58 -11.73 -45.19 -28.94
CA PRO A 58 -12.00 -46.55 -29.38
C PRO A 58 -11.71 -47.60 -28.30
N ALA A 59 -12.52 -48.66 -28.33
CA ALA A 59 -12.44 -49.82 -27.45
C ALA A 59 -11.09 -50.56 -27.57
N HIS A 60 -10.26 -50.48 -26.53
CA HIS A 60 -9.13 -51.37 -26.34
C HIS A 60 -9.26 -52.15 -25.04
N HIS A 61 -9.39 -53.47 -25.24
CA HIS A 61 -8.82 -54.57 -24.47
C HIS A 61 -8.95 -54.52 -22.93
N LEU A 62 -9.88 -55.33 -22.43
CA LEU A 62 -10.01 -55.70 -21.03
C LEU A 62 -8.73 -56.39 -20.54
N THR A 63 -8.03 -55.75 -19.60
CA THR A 63 -7.11 -56.41 -18.67
C THR A 63 -7.73 -56.38 -17.26
N PRO A 64 -7.75 -57.51 -16.52
CA PRO A 64 -8.29 -57.56 -15.17
C PRO A 64 -7.46 -56.67 -14.23
N ASN A 65 -8.19 -55.78 -13.55
CA ASN A 65 -7.69 -54.69 -12.73
C ASN A 65 -7.22 -55.23 -11.36
N PRO A 66 -5.97 -54.98 -10.92
CA PRO A 66 -5.56 -55.28 -9.55
C PRO A 66 -6.31 -54.36 -8.58
N GLU A 67 -6.82 -55.00 -7.54
CA GLU A 67 -7.49 -54.49 -6.34
C GLU A 67 -7.14 -53.03 -5.98
N VAL A 68 -8.12 -52.16 -6.19
CA VAL A 68 -8.06 -50.72 -5.88
C VAL A 68 -8.05 -50.54 -4.37
N GLN A 69 -6.86 -50.38 -3.79
CA GLN A 69 -6.72 -49.88 -2.42
C GLN A 69 -7.29 -48.45 -2.35
N PRO A 70 -8.15 -48.15 -1.37
CA PRO A 70 -8.69 -46.81 -1.19
C PRO A 70 -7.53 -45.84 -0.92
N PRO A 71 -7.44 -44.70 -1.63
CA PRO A 71 -6.39 -43.73 -1.40
C PRO A 71 -6.51 -43.20 0.02
N SER A 72 -5.54 -43.56 0.86
CA SER A 72 -5.33 -43.07 2.21
C SER A 72 -4.93 -41.60 2.14
N HIS A 73 -5.93 -40.73 1.98
CA HIS A 73 -5.80 -39.28 2.05
C HIS A 73 -5.60 -38.81 3.50
N THR A 74 -4.53 -39.25 4.16
CA THR A 74 -4.02 -38.62 5.38
C THR A 74 -3.14 -37.43 4.97
N GLY A 75 -3.75 -36.46 4.28
CA GLY A 75 -3.12 -35.17 4.03
C GLY A 75 -2.95 -34.46 5.36
N THR A 76 -1.74 -34.53 5.93
CA THR A 76 -1.36 -33.77 7.11
C THR A 76 -1.52 -32.29 6.78
N ALA A 77 -2.54 -31.66 7.36
CA ALA A 77 -2.80 -30.25 7.22
C ALA A 77 -1.59 -29.49 7.79
N THR A 78 -0.69 -29.06 6.91
CA THR A 78 0.43 -28.21 7.30
C THR A 78 -0.15 -26.90 7.80
N THR A 79 -0.09 -26.69 9.11
CA THR A 79 -0.50 -25.46 9.75
C THR A 79 0.46 -24.35 9.30
N ARG A 80 0.01 -23.55 8.33
CA ARG A 80 0.76 -22.37 7.89
C ARG A 80 0.90 -21.42 9.08
N GLN A 81 2.14 -21.18 9.49
CA GLN A 81 2.45 -20.18 10.50
C GLN A 81 1.87 -18.82 10.06
N PRO A 82 1.20 -18.08 10.95
CA PRO A 82 0.65 -16.78 10.62
C PRO A 82 1.76 -15.82 10.20
N LYS A 83 1.51 -15.03 9.15
CA LYS A 83 2.47 -14.01 8.72
C LYS A 83 2.59 -12.93 9.82
N PRO A 84 3.81 -12.56 10.24
CA PRO A 84 4.00 -11.46 11.18
C PRO A 84 3.37 -10.17 10.69
N ARG A 85 2.78 -9.39 11.61
CA ARG A 85 2.20 -8.09 11.29
C ARG A 85 3.32 -7.09 11.03
N LEU A 86 3.26 -6.38 9.91
CA LEU A 86 4.18 -5.29 9.62
C LEU A 86 3.85 -4.11 10.56
N THR A 87 4.84 -3.63 11.30
CA THR A 87 4.67 -2.58 12.31
C THR A 87 5.41 -1.30 11.95
N HIS A 88 6.49 -1.40 11.17
CA HIS A 88 7.36 -0.27 10.82
C HIS A 88 7.69 -0.25 9.34
N PHE A 89 8.14 0.89 8.85
CA PHE A 89 8.57 1.08 7.48
C PHE A 89 9.73 2.06 7.39
N LEU A 90 10.51 1.95 6.32
CA LEU A 90 11.55 2.89 5.95
C LEU A 90 11.03 3.79 4.85
N ALA A 91 11.22 5.09 5.00
CA ALA A 91 10.68 6.08 4.09
C ALA A 91 11.69 7.16 3.71
N LEU A 92 11.60 7.66 2.48
CA LEU A 92 12.24 8.89 2.03
C LEU A 92 11.20 10.02 2.03
N PRO A 93 11.28 10.99 2.95
CA PRO A 93 10.36 12.12 2.96
C PRO A 93 10.56 13.03 1.74
N ILE A 94 9.53 13.17 0.91
CA ILE A 94 9.55 14.01 -0.30
C ILE A 94 8.63 15.25 -0.20
N GLY A 95 7.85 15.34 0.88
CA GLY A 95 6.95 16.46 1.15
C GLY A 95 7.64 17.81 1.37
N HIS A 96 8.96 17.89 1.47
CA HIS A 96 9.67 19.16 1.60
C HIS A 96 9.80 19.93 0.28
N HIS A 97 9.56 19.26 -0.87
CA HIS A 97 9.65 19.90 -2.19
C HIS A 97 8.42 20.78 -2.47
N ALA A 98 8.58 22.11 -2.42
CA ALA A 98 7.49 23.07 -2.61
C ALA A 98 6.77 22.93 -3.97
N GLY A 99 7.52 22.68 -5.05
CA GLY A 99 6.96 22.48 -6.38
C GLY A 99 6.09 21.22 -6.48
N LEU A 100 6.54 20.11 -5.90
CA LEU A 100 5.76 18.87 -5.82
C LEU A 100 4.50 19.08 -4.98
N ARG A 101 4.63 19.68 -3.79
CA ARG A 101 3.49 19.98 -2.92
C ARG A 101 2.41 20.79 -3.63
N ARG A 102 2.79 21.87 -4.31
CA ARG A 102 1.84 22.71 -5.04
C ARG A 102 1.10 21.92 -6.13
N ARG A 103 1.81 21.07 -6.87
CA ARG A 103 1.20 20.24 -7.94
C ARG A 103 0.25 19.19 -7.36
N ILE A 104 0.64 18.50 -6.29
CA ILE A 104 -0.22 17.50 -5.65
C ILE A 104 -1.45 18.18 -5.03
N SER A 105 -1.30 19.32 -4.34
CA SER A 105 -2.44 20.10 -3.83
C SER A 105 -3.41 20.46 -4.96
N ALA A 106 -2.92 21.08 -6.03
CA ALA A 106 -3.78 21.48 -7.14
C ALA A 106 -4.49 20.27 -7.79
N PHE A 107 -3.79 19.14 -7.90
CA PHE A 107 -4.37 17.90 -8.41
C PHE A 107 -5.47 17.35 -7.48
N THR A 108 -5.22 17.26 -6.17
CA THR A 108 -6.22 16.75 -5.22
C THR A 108 -7.40 17.70 -5.07
N ASP A 109 -7.17 19.02 -5.09
CA ASP A 109 -8.25 20.02 -5.07
C ASP A 109 -9.13 19.92 -6.31
N ALA A 110 -8.54 19.63 -7.48
CA ALA A 110 -9.29 19.40 -8.71
C ALA A 110 -10.15 18.14 -8.62
N LEU A 111 -9.62 17.04 -8.06
CA LEU A 111 -10.39 15.81 -7.85
C LEU A 111 -11.55 15.99 -6.86
N LEU A 112 -11.35 16.77 -5.80
CA LEU A 112 -12.39 17.04 -4.80
C LEU A 112 -13.51 17.97 -5.33
N ARG A 113 -13.25 18.74 -6.39
CA ARG A 113 -14.21 19.68 -6.99
C ARG A 113 -14.90 19.13 -8.24
N THR A 114 -14.68 17.87 -8.61
CA THR A 114 -15.34 17.29 -9.80
C THR A 114 -16.85 17.22 -9.61
N ASP A 115 -17.59 17.43 -10.71
CA ASP A 115 -19.04 17.27 -10.79
C ASP A 115 -19.39 16.25 -11.91
N PRO A 116 -20.04 15.11 -11.60
CA PRO A 116 -20.46 14.70 -10.27
C PRO A 116 -19.28 14.40 -9.33
N ALA A 117 -19.52 14.56 -8.03
CA ALA A 117 -18.54 14.19 -7.00
C ALA A 117 -18.17 12.70 -7.12
N ILE A 118 -16.88 12.38 -6.95
CA ILE A 118 -16.39 11.01 -6.99
C ILE A 118 -16.85 10.29 -5.71
N PRO A 119 -17.66 9.21 -5.79
CA PRO A 119 -18.15 8.52 -4.60
C PRO A 119 -17.00 8.02 -3.72
N GLY A 120 -17.09 8.30 -2.42
CA GLY A 120 -16.08 7.89 -1.43
C GLY A 120 -14.79 8.70 -1.45
N LEU A 121 -14.65 9.71 -2.32
CA LEU A 121 -13.54 10.65 -2.28
C LEU A 121 -13.91 11.93 -1.53
N ASP A 122 -13.31 12.11 -0.37
CA ASP A 122 -13.43 13.31 0.44
C ASP A 122 -12.07 13.76 1.02
N GLU A 123 -12.04 14.93 1.65
CA GLU A 123 -10.81 15.51 2.21
C GLU A 123 -10.13 14.63 3.27
N THR A 124 -10.89 13.77 3.96
CA THR A 124 -10.35 12.93 5.05
C THR A 124 -9.46 11.80 4.54
N ILE A 125 -9.66 11.38 3.29
CA ILE A 125 -8.82 10.36 2.64
C ILE A 125 -7.66 10.98 1.82
N VAL A 126 -7.70 12.30 1.58
CA VAL A 126 -6.64 13.02 0.89
C VAL A 126 -5.48 13.31 1.85
N ILE A 127 -4.28 12.94 1.41
CA ILE A 127 -3.10 13.07 2.27
C ILE A 127 -2.45 14.42 2.08
N ASN A 128 -2.20 15.08 3.21
CA ASN A 128 -1.50 16.35 3.23
C ASN A 128 -0.19 16.23 2.44
N PRO A 129 0.05 17.07 1.42
CA PRO A 129 1.25 16.96 0.58
C PRO A 129 2.57 17.09 1.34
N ARG A 130 2.56 17.62 2.57
CA ARG A 130 3.74 17.64 3.47
C ARG A 130 4.12 16.25 4.00
N ARG A 131 3.18 15.30 4.05
CA ARG A 131 3.37 13.93 4.53
C ARG A 131 3.75 12.94 3.43
N LEU A 132 3.95 13.41 2.20
CA LEU A 132 4.38 12.57 1.09
C LEU A 132 5.76 11.97 1.36
N HIS A 133 5.87 10.67 1.16
CA HIS A 133 7.10 9.92 1.29
C HIS A 133 7.12 8.74 0.31
N LEU A 134 8.33 8.25 -0.02
CA LEU A 134 8.53 7.00 -0.74
C LEU A 134 8.87 5.90 0.25
N THR A 135 8.07 4.85 0.34
CA THR A 135 8.34 3.69 1.20
C THR A 135 9.37 2.79 0.52
N LEU A 136 10.53 2.63 1.16
CA LEU A 136 11.63 1.81 0.67
C LEU A 136 11.53 0.35 1.10
N GLY A 137 10.91 0.10 2.26
CA GLY A 137 10.77 -1.23 2.83
C GLY A 137 9.84 -1.22 4.04
N VAL A 138 9.28 -2.39 4.36
CA VAL A 138 8.40 -2.62 5.51
C VAL A 138 8.97 -3.74 6.37
N MET A 139 8.84 -3.62 7.68
CA MET A 139 9.38 -4.59 8.63
C MET A 139 8.43 -4.84 9.80
N SER A 140 8.56 -6.03 10.38
CA SER A 140 7.94 -6.40 11.66
C SER A 140 9.02 -6.30 12.72
N LEU A 141 8.85 -5.36 13.63
CA LEU A 141 9.66 -5.27 14.84
C LEU A 141 8.88 -5.85 16.03
N ASP A 142 9.59 -6.57 16.88
CA ASP A 142 9.07 -7.17 18.11
C ASP A 142 9.05 -6.08 19.19
N LEU A 143 7.87 -5.51 19.44
CA LEU A 143 7.70 -4.45 20.44
C LEU A 143 7.86 -4.97 21.88
N ASP A 144 7.47 -6.23 22.11
CA ASP A 144 7.39 -6.82 23.45
C ASP A 144 8.67 -7.56 23.86
N GLY A 145 9.71 -7.55 23.02
CA GLY A 145 10.97 -8.26 23.28
C GLY A 145 10.85 -9.79 23.37
N THR A 146 9.68 -10.36 23.04
CA THR A 146 9.42 -11.80 23.04
C THR A 146 10.06 -12.43 21.80
N THR A 147 11.37 -12.64 21.87
CA THR A 147 12.15 -13.22 20.77
C THR A 147 11.64 -14.61 20.43
N SER A 148 11.23 -14.82 19.18
CA SER A 148 10.98 -16.15 18.65
C SER A 148 12.32 -16.92 18.64
N HIS A 149 12.38 -18.04 19.36
CA HIS A 149 13.60 -18.82 19.58
C HIS A 149 14.41 -19.02 18.28
N GLY A 150 15.65 -18.52 18.27
CA GLY A 150 16.65 -18.82 17.24
C GLY A 150 16.96 -17.72 16.20
N THR A 151 16.29 -16.57 16.24
CA THR A 151 16.63 -15.44 15.35
C THR A 151 17.04 -14.18 16.13
N ARG A 152 17.92 -13.36 15.53
CA ARG A 152 18.36 -12.08 16.11
C ARG A 152 17.11 -11.24 16.45
N PRO A 153 17.02 -10.65 17.66
CA PRO A 153 15.87 -9.83 18.06
C PRO A 153 15.62 -8.71 17.05
N LYS A 154 14.38 -8.55 16.60
CA LYS A 154 13.98 -7.47 15.69
C LYS A 154 13.46 -6.28 16.51
N THR A 155 14.32 -5.71 17.33
CA THR A 155 13.98 -4.54 18.14
C THR A 155 14.24 -3.24 17.37
N LEU A 156 13.80 -2.11 17.93
CA LEU A 156 14.12 -0.79 17.38
C LEU A 156 15.63 -0.52 17.36
N ASP A 157 16.36 -0.93 18.41
CA ASP A 157 17.80 -0.73 18.50
C ASP A 157 18.55 -1.51 17.43
N THR A 158 18.16 -2.77 17.18
CA THR A 158 18.79 -3.56 16.11
C THR A 158 18.46 -3.02 14.73
N ALA A 159 17.25 -2.48 14.52
CA ALA A 159 16.90 -1.78 13.28
C ALA A 159 17.72 -0.49 13.09
N ALA A 160 17.90 0.33 14.13
CA ALA A 160 18.70 1.54 14.08
C ALA A 160 20.18 1.23 13.80
N GLN A 161 20.73 0.19 14.43
CA GLN A 161 22.08 -0.30 14.16
C GLN A 161 22.24 -0.74 12.70
N LEU A 162 21.28 -1.52 12.17
CA LEU A 162 21.28 -1.94 10.77
C LEU A 162 21.27 -0.74 9.82
N LEU A 163 20.47 0.29 10.10
CA LEU A 163 20.45 1.51 9.27
C LEU A 163 21.80 2.24 9.27
N ASN A 164 22.49 2.29 10.41
CA ASN A 164 23.84 2.87 10.50
C ASN A 164 24.87 2.07 9.69
N GLU A 165 24.77 0.74 9.70
CA GLU A 165 25.63 -0.15 8.90
C GLU A 165 25.36 -0.04 7.39
N LEU A 166 24.09 0.15 7.00
CA LEU A 166 23.69 0.29 5.59
C LEU A 166 24.04 1.65 5.01
N LYS A 167 24.09 2.71 5.81
CA LYS A 167 24.41 4.08 5.38
C LYS A 167 25.66 4.17 4.49
N PRO A 168 26.87 3.69 4.90
CA PRO A 168 28.05 3.75 4.04
C PRO A 168 27.90 2.94 2.75
N GLN A 169 27.17 1.82 2.78
CA GLN A 169 26.92 1.01 1.58
C GLN A 169 26.05 1.77 0.57
N VAL A 170 24.99 2.41 1.05
CA VAL A 170 24.13 3.27 0.22
C VAL A 170 24.91 4.43 -0.37
N MET A 171 25.73 5.11 0.43
CA MET A 171 26.59 6.20 -0.05
C MET A 171 27.57 5.73 -1.14
N LYS A 172 28.16 4.54 -0.97
CA LYS A 172 29.03 3.92 -1.97
C LYS A 172 28.28 3.59 -3.27
N MET A 173 27.09 3.00 -3.17
CA MET A 173 26.25 2.68 -4.34
C MET A 173 25.85 3.93 -5.13
N LEU A 174 25.60 5.03 -4.42
CA LEU A 174 25.29 6.31 -5.04
C LEU A 174 26.53 7.06 -5.58
N ALA A 175 27.75 6.55 -5.35
CA ALA A 175 29.00 7.19 -5.74
C ALA A 175 29.11 8.67 -5.30
N GLY A 176 28.48 9.02 -4.17
CA GLY A 176 28.38 10.41 -3.69
C GLY A 176 27.36 11.29 -4.43
N GLU A 177 26.71 10.79 -5.48
CA GLU A 177 25.64 11.50 -6.18
C GLU A 177 24.34 11.49 -5.38
N LYS A 178 23.50 12.50 -5.62
CA LYS A 178 22.15 12.55 -5.06
C LYS A 178 21.24 11.61 -5.84
N LEU A 179 20.50 10.76 -5.13
CA LEU A 179 19.43 9.96 -5.74
C LEU A 179 18.33 10.89 -6.27
N ARG A 180 18.10 10.86 -7.58
CA ARG A 180 17.03 11.60 -8.26
C ARG A 180 15.95 10.62 -8.66
N ILE A 181 14.69 10.94 -8.33
CA ILE A 181 13.55 10.06 -8.58
C ILE A 181 12.47 10.89 -9.25
N GLY A 182 12.31 10.72 -10.57
CA GLY A 182 11.23 11.36 -11.31
C GLY A 182 9.91 10.63 -11.09
N LEU A 183 8.91 11.29 -10.52
CA LEU A 183 7.55 10.74 -10.36
C LEU A 183 6.79 10.86 -11.69
N LYS A 184 6.83 9.80 -12.50
CA LYS A 184 6.35 9.81 -13.89
C LYS A 184 5.08 8.99 -14.10
N ARG A 185 4.67 8.18 -13.12
CA ARG A 185 3.50 7.31 -13.20
C ARG A 185 2.50 7.69 -12.13
N ILE A 186 1.21 7.59 -12.48
CA ILE A 186 0.08 7.57 -11.55
C ILE A 186 -0.66 6.26 -11.81
N ASP A 187 -1.07 5.56 -10.75
CA ASP A 187 -1.80 4.30 -10.85
C ASP A 187 -2.59 4.04 -9.56
N ILE A 188 -3.49 3.06 -9.60
CA ILE A 188 -4.33 2.67 -8.46
C ILE A 188 -3.88 1.28 -7.99
N MET A 189 -3.58 1.16 -6.71
CA MET A 189 -3.26 -0.14 -6.12
C MET A 189 -4.51 -1.03 -6.09
N LYS A 190 -4.35 -2.26 -6.58
CA LYS A 190 -5.41 -3.27 -6.53
C LYS A 190 -5.74 -3.60 -5.06
N PRO A 191 -7.02 -3.74 -4.71
CA PRO A 191 -7.40 -4.09 -3.35
C PRO A 191 -6.88 -5.48 -2.96
N GLU A 192 -6.64 -5.66 -1.67
CA GLU A 192 -6.16 -6.93 -1.14
C GLU A 192 -7.19 -8.04 -1.40
N ARG A 193 -6.78 -9.07 -2.16
CA ARG A 193 -7.62 -10.21 -2.59
C ARG A 193 -8.78 -9.83 -3.52
N GLY A 194 -8.71 -8.68 -4.20
CA GLY A 194 -9.74 -8.25 -5.15
C GLY A 194 -11.03 -7.77 -4.49
N ASP A 195 -11.01 -7.53 -3.18
CA ASP A 195 -12.15 -7.05 -2.41
C ASP A 195 -12.44 -5.58 -2.74
N LEU A 196 -13.48 -5.32 -3.53
CA LEU A 196 -13.85 -3.97 -3.99
C LEU A 196 -14.35 -3.06 -2.86
N GLU A 197 -14.69 -3.62 -1.69
CA GLU A 197 -15.06 -2.85 -0.50
C GLU A 197 -13.82 -2.27 0.20
N LYS A 198 -12.60 -2.72 -0.15
CA LYS A 198 -11.36 -2.18 0.40
C LYS A 198 -10.91 -0.95 -0.38
N ALA A 199 -10.38 0.02 0.36
CA ALA A 199 -9.90 1.28 -0.19
C ALA A 199 -8.87 1.08 -1.32
N HIS A 200 -9.17 1.68 -2.47
CA HIS A 200 -8.24 1.83 -3.58
C HIS A 200 -7.22 2.93 -3.24
N ILE A 201 -5.93 2.62 -3.30
CA ILE A 201 -4.88 3.61 -3.04
C ILE A 201 -4.41 4.18 -4.37
N LEU A 202 -4.73 5.44 -4.65
CA LEU A 202 -4.09 6.20 -5.72
C LEU A 202 -2.65 6.51 -5.32
N TRP A 203 -1.69 6.15 -6.16
CA TRP A 203 -0.28 6.41 -5.90
C TRP A 203 0.38 7.03 -7.14
N THR A 204 1.44 7.80 -6.90
CA THR A 204 2.37 8.22 -7.94
C THR A 204 3.74 7.64 -7.64
N GLY A 205 4.55 7.40 -8.67
CA GLY A 205 5.85 6.79 -8.46
C GLY A 205 6.78 6.93 -9.66
N PRO A 206 8.00 6.39 -9.52
CA PRO A 206 8.98 6.40 -10.60
C PRO A 206 8.51 5.62 -11.82
N ALA A 207 9.13 5.91 -12.96
CA ALA A 207 9.06 5.00 -14.10
C ALA A 207 9.58 3.61 -13.69
N GLN A 208 9.04 2.55 -14.28
CA GLN A 208 9.53 1.19 -14.01
C GLN A 208 10.92 0.96 -14.62
N GLU A 209 11.25 1.69 -15.68
CA GLU A 209 12.49 1.58 -16.43
C GLU A 209 13.36 2.84 -16.27
N GLY A 210 14.63 2.69 -16.64
CA GLY A 210 15.65 3.74 -16.56
C GLY A 210 16.62 3.57 -15.40
N GLU A 211 17.75 4.28 -15.50
CA GLU A 211 18.86 4.21 -14.54
C GLU A 211 18.45 4.64 -13.13
N ASP A 212 17.69 5.73 -12.98
CA ASP A 212 17.20 6.19 -11.66
C ASP A 212 16.31 5.15 -10.97
N ALA A 213 15.44 4.49 -11.73
CA ALA A 213 14.55 3.45 -11.21
C ALA A 213 15.34 2.20 -10.79
N LYS A 214 16.35 1.82 -11.58
CA LYS A 214 17.29 0.75 -11.25
C LYS A 214 18.06 1.07 -9.97
N ARG A 215 18.66 2.26 -9.87
CA ARG A 215 19.37 2.73 -8.67
C ARG A 215 18.48 2.71 -7.43
N LEU A 216 17.24 3.18 -7.54
CA LEU A 216 16.28 3.13 -6.44
C LEU A 216 15.98 1.69 -6.00
N ARG A 217 15.77 0.76 -6.95
CA ARG A 217 15.60 -0.67 -6.63
C ARG A 217 16.83 -1.26 -5.96
N ASP A 218 18.02 -0.94 -6.44
CA ASP A 218 19.28 -1.42 -5.87
C ASP A 218 19.43 -0.95 -4.42
N VAL A 219 19.11 0.32 -4.15
CA VAL A 219 19.06 0.88 -2.78
C VAL A 219 18.00 0.16 -1.93
N SER A 220 16.76 0.05 -2.41
CA SER A 220 15.66 -0.64 -1.72
C SER A 220 15.97 -2.12 -1.42
N SER A 221 16.71 -2.79 -2.29
CA SER A 221 17.08 -4.20 -2.11
C SER A 221 17.94 -4.44 -0.87
N LYS A 222 18.74 -3.44 -0.45
CA LYS A 222 19.54 -3.53 0.79
C LYS A 222 18.70 -3.55 2.06
N PHE A 223 17.48 -3.05 1.99
CA PHE A 223 16.56 -3.02 3.13
C PHE A 223 15.57 -4.19 3.14
N THR A 224 15.48 -4.93 2.03
CA THR A 224 14.52 -6.02 1.91
C THR A 224 15.20 -7.32 2.31
N CYS A 225 14.72 -7.94 3.39
CA CYS A 225 15.16 -9.27 3.78
C CYS A 225 14.78 -10.28 2.67
N PRO A 226 15.66 -11.21 2.27
CA PRO A 226 15.43 -12.16 1.17
C PRO A 226 14.16 -13.01 1.32
N TYR A 227 13.58 -13.08 2.51
CA TYR A 227 12.35 -13.83 2.79
C TYR A 227 11.05 -13.09 2.45
N ASN A 228 11.11 -11.78 2.18
CA ASN A 228 9.94 -11.00 1.78
C ASN A 228 9.93 -10.83 0.26
N ASN A 229 9.33 -11.80 -0.42
CA ASN A 229 9.11 -11.79 -1.87
C ASN A 229 7.98 -10.82 -2.26
N PHE A 230 8.07 -9.56 -1.79
CA PHE A 230 7.18 -8.48 -2.25
C PHE A 230 7.80 -7.90 -3.52
N PRO A 231 7.11 -7.95 -4.68
CA PRO A 231 7.59 -7.28 -5.88
C PRO A 231 7.74 -5.79 -5.55
N GLY A 232 8.96 -5.26 -5.76
CA GLY A 232 9.46 -3.97 -5.28
C GLY A 232 8.75 -2.74 -5.85
N ASN A 233 7.45 -2.62 -5.61
CA ASN A 233 6.70 -1.41 -5.84
C ASN A 233 7.06 -0.44 -4.71
N VAL A 234 7.83 0.59 -5.06
CA VAL A 234 8.05 1.75 -4.20
C VAL A 234 6.70 2.45 -4.06
N LEU A 235 6.08 2.22 -2.91
CA LEU A 235 4.78 2.79 -2.61
C LEU A 235 4.99 4.22 -2.11
N ILE A 236 4.41 5.21 -2.77
CA ILE A 236 4.09 6.46 -2.09
C ILE A 236 2.86 6.17 -1.25
N ALA A 237 3.11 5.70 -0.02
CA ALA A 237 2.04 5.40 0.90
C ALA A 237 1.58 6.73 1.50
N ALA A 238 0.31 6.97 1.31
CA ALA A 238 -0.44 7.79 2.22
C ALA A 238 -0.71 6.93 3.47
N GLU A 239 -0.24 7.38 4.64
CA GLU A 239 -0.53 6.71 5.91
C GLU A 239 -2.03 6.83 6.22
N HIS A 240 -2.82 5.90 5.69
CA HIS A 240 -4.17 5.65 6.17
C HIS A 240 -4.00 4.93 7.50
N ARG A 241 -4.57 5.48 8.59
CA ARG A 241 -4.69 4.72 9.83
C ARG A 241 -5.34 3.40 9.46
N PHE A 242 -4.61 2.31 9.64
CA PHE A 242 -5.12 0.97 9.53
C PHE A 242 -6.12 0.78 10.67
N CYS A 243 -7.33 1.30 10.50
CA CYS A 243 -8.44 1.12 11.42
C CYS A 243 -9.04 -0.27 11.14
N SER A 244 -8.26 -1.31 11.38
CA SER A 244 -8.82 -2.62 11.69
C SER A 244 -9.18 -2.62 13.17
N GLN A 245 -10.15 -1.80 13.57
CA GLN A 245 -10.88 -2.05 14.81
C GLN A 245 -11.81 -3.24 14.53
N GLY A 246 -11.22 -4.43 14.56
CA GLY A 246 -11.98 -5.62 14.94
C GLY A 246 -12.33 -5.44 16.41
N VAL A 247 -13.46 -4.79 16.68
CA VAL A 247 -14.08 -4.83 18.01
C VAL A 247 -14.58 -6.27 18.18
N SER A 248 -13.74 -7.12 18.75
CA SER A 248 -14.19 -8.37 19.33
C SER A 248 -14.92 -8.02 20.62
N GLU A 249 -16.25 -7.86 20.53
CA GLU A 249 -17.11 -7.86 21.71
C GLU A 249 -17.02 -9.24 22.36
N SER A 250 -16.16 -9.36 23.38
CA SER A 250 -16.23 -10.45 24.34
C SER A 250 -17.52 -10.28 25.13
N GLY A 251 -18.55 -11.03 24.74
CA GLY A 251 -19.80 -11.12 25.49
C GLY A 251 -19.52 -11.54 26.93
N THR A 252 -19.79 -10.63 27.86
CA THR A 252 -19.94 -10.94 29.28
C THR A 252 -21.13 -11.86 29.44
N GLY A 253 -20.86 -13.12 29.80
CA GLY A 253 -21.86 -13.99 30.39
C GLY A 253 -22.33 -13.41 31.72
N GLY A 254 -23.65 -13.38 31.91
CA GLY A 254 -24.25 -13.01 33.17
C GLY A 254 -25.75 -13.31 33.15
N GLY A 255 -26.17 -14.20 34.06
CA GLY A 255 -27.57 -14.44 34.43
C GLY A 255 -28.12 -15.77 33.95
#